data_AF-A0A1T4ZJ16-F1
#
_entry.id   AF-A0A1T4ZJ16-F1
#
_cell.length_a   1.000
_cell.length_b   1.000
_cell.length_c   1.000
_cell.angle_alpha   90.00
_cell.angle_beta   90.00
_cell.angle_gamma   90.00
#
_symmetry.space_group_name_H-M   'P 1'
#
loop_
_entity.id
_entity.type
_entity.pdbx_description
1 polymer ?
#
loop_
_entity_poly.entity_id
_entity_poly.type
_entity_poly.pdbx_seq_one_letter_code
_entity_poly.pdbx_strand_id
1 'polypeptide(L)'
;MTIERQYSLPNCKLILQGYNTGSDGKSDGRASLNVLMNAECHFVGHPQPITGGREFFESLVRQVSRYVQGFLSGLSAPESFRQQSELVALHPIAGELHQLTVHQPPQEHSSDESPLAPPPVQVNLTTVQLFDLIEAVDQFLADSQTLPELSIQLQPLSKRYLKPEQPIVQRAVPAAIGISSLALTALALFALPIPDIKRPEDPKLQPQTQSSTVPTPTNTPPQGSSPQTTVPQPLPPNLSSPPPITNPQELQDLKAQLSEKLIKAWIPTASVKTPLIYRVSVAKDGAIVGYKSLNPEPGTETKQTPLPDLLYKPVGSRQINEPLANFQVTFNPDGNLEVSNLPSNTEASPQTSPKTPASN
;
A
#
# COMPACT_ATOMS: atom_id res chain seq x y z
N MET A 1 20.49 -12.97 2.36
CA MET A 1 19.33 -13.46 3.15
C MET A 1 18.12 -13.48 2.23
N THR A 2 17.27 -14.50 2.32
CA THR A 2 15.99 -14.54 1.61
C THR A 2 14.99 -13.65 2.33
N ILE A 3 14.19 -12.93 1.56
CA ILE A 3 13.17 -11.99 2.02
C ILE A 3 11.83 -12.51 1.53
N GLU A 4 10.86 -12.55 2.43
CA GLU A 4 9.48 -12.90 2.11
C GLU A 4 8.58 -11.68 2.35
N ARG A 5 7.64 -11.47 1.44
CA ARG A 5 6.61 -10.44 1.48
C ARG A 5 5.26 -11.09 1.30
N GLN A 6 4.33 -10.78 2.17
CA GLN A 6 2.99 -11.38 2.15
C GLN A 6 1.92 -10.30 2.16
N TYR A 7 0.98 -10.42 1.23
CA TYR A 7 -0.23 -9.62 1.11
C TYR A 7 -1.41 -10.55 1.36
N SER A 8 -2.05 -10.42 2.53
CA SER A 8 -3.00 -11.40 3.04
C SER A 8 -4.39 -10.80 3.17
N LEU A 9 -5.31 -11.27 2.33
CA LEU A 9 -6.71 -10.90 2.28
C LEU A 9 -7.57 -12.13 2.67
N PRO A 10 -8.87 -11.97 2.97
CA PRO A 10 -9.71 -13.07 3.46
C PRO A 10 -9.78 -14.28 2.52
N ASN A 11 -9.81 -14.07 1.20
CA ASN A 11 -9.94 -15.12 0.20
C ASN A 11 -8.75 -15.25 -0.75
N CYS A 12 -7.75 -14.38 -0.63
CA CYS A 12 -6.52 -14.38 -1.43
C CYS A 12 -5.29 -14.09 -0.56
N LYS A 13 -4.22 -14.86 -0.74
CA LYS A 13 -2.91 -14.56 -0.14
C LYS A 13 -1.84 -14.62 -1.22
N LEU A 14 -1.16 -13.49 -1.43
CA LEU A 14 -0.04 -13.36 -2.35
C LEU A 14 1.27 -13.36 -1.55
N ILE A 15 2.18 -14.27 -1.87
CA ILE A 15 3.49 -14.40 -1.23
C ILE A 15 4.57 -14.18 -2.28
N LEU A 16 5.50 -13.26 -2.02
CA LEU A 16 6.66 -13.00 -2.86
C LEU A 16 7.93 -13.32 -2.08
N GLN A 17 8.72 -14.26 -2.60
CA GLN A 17 9.99 -14.67 -2.02
C GLN A 17 11.13 -14.29 -2.95
N GLY A 18 12.17 -13.70 -2.39
CA GLY A 18 13.27 -13.18 -3.17
C GLY A 18 14.48 -12.85 -2.31
N TYR A 19 15.40 -12.08 -2.88
CA TYR A 19 16.58 -11.62 -2.19
C TYR A 19 16.94 -10.19 -2.62
N ASN A 20 17.81 -9.58 -1.81
CA ASN A 20 18.41 -8.30 -2.13
C ASN A 20 19.77 -8.53 -2.82
N THR A 21 19.99 -7.88 -3.97
CA THR A 21 21.26 -7.87 -4.71
C THR A 21 22.07 -6.58 -4.54
N GLY A 22 21.48 -5.54 -3.93
CA GLY A 22 22.10 -4.24 -3.72
C GLY A 22 22.64 -4.09 -2.29
N SER A 23 23.78 -3.40 -2.16
CA SER A 23 24.18 -2.79 -0.89
C SER A 23 23.36 -1.51 -0.70
N ASP A 24 22.08 -1.64 -0.33
CA ASP A 24 21.23 -0.47 -0.18
C ASP A 24 21.64 0.30 1.08
N GLY A 25 22.45 1.33 0.89
CA GLY A 25 22.76 2.36 1.89
C GLY A 25 21.57 3.26 2.25
N LYS A 26 20.33 2.78 2.05
CA LYS A 26 19.08 3.44 2.44
C LYS A 26 18.43 2.62 3.55
N SER A 27 18.78 3.00 4.76
CA SER A 27 18.40 2.39 6.02
C SER A 27 17.01 2.82 6.48
N ASP A 28 15.96 2.32 5.83
CA ASP A 28 14.58 2.40 6.35
C ASP A 28 14.20 1.13 7.16
N GLY A 29 15.21 0.38 7.61
CA GLY A 29 15.08 -0.77 8.52
C GLY A 29 14.48 -2.06 7.91
N ARG A 30 13.86 -1.99 6.73
CA ARG A 30 13.33 -3.15 6.00
C ARG A 30 14.22 -3.49 4.80
N ALA A 31 14.66 -4.75 4.71
CA ALA A 31 15.42 -5.22 3.56
C ALA A 31 14.54 -5.18 2.30
N SER A 32 15.00 -4.52 1.24
CA SER A 32 14.37 -4.45 -0.07
C SER A 32 14.46 -5.78 -0.80
N LEU A 33 13.38 -6.20 -1.45
CA LEU A 33 13.36 -7.40 -2.30
C LEU A 33 13.52 -6.95 -3.75
N ASN A 34 14.72 -7.11 -4.32
CA ASN A 34 15.05 -6.61 -5.66
C ASN A 34 15.05 -7.73 -6.72
N VAL A 35 15.18 -8.98 -6.30
CA VAL A 35 15.09 -10.14 -7.19
C VAL A 35 14.03 -11.11 -6.69
N LEU A 36 13.04 -11.40 -7.54
CA LEU A 36 11.99 -12.38 -7.25
C LEU A 36 12.46 -13.78 -7.62
N MET A 37 12.41 -14.69 -6.65
CA MET A 37 12.71 -16.10 -6.84
C MET A 37 11.43 -16.91 -7.05
N ASN A 38 10.40 -16.62 -6.25
CA ASN A 38 9.12 -17.32 -6.31
C ASN A 38 7.98 -16.37 -5.93
N ALA A 39 6.87 -16.50 -6.63
CA ALA A 39 5.61 -15.85 -6.34
C ALA A 39 4.53 -16.92 -6.21
N GLU A 40 3.74 -16.84 -5.14
CA GLU A 40 2.65 -17.76 -4.86
C GLU A 40 1.35 -17.01 -4.64
N CYS A 41 0.26 -17.51 -5.24
CA CYS A 41 -1.08 -17.01 -5.03
C CYS A 41 -1.97 -18.13 -4.49
N HIS A 42 -2.48 -17.94 -3.28
CA HIS A 42 -3.33 -18.92 -2.57
C HIS A 42 -4.76 -18.39 -2.55
N PHE A 43 -5.73 -19.22 -2.91
CA PHE A 43 -7.15 -18.87 -2.89
C PHE A 43 -7.95 -19.82 -2.00
N VAL A 44 -8.93 -19.31 -1.28
CA VAL A 44 -9.83 -20.14 -0.47
C VAL A 44 -10.59 -21.13 -1.38
N GLY A 45 -10.66 -22.39 -0.97
CA GLY A 45 -11.29 -23.45 -1.77
C GLY A 45 -10.41 -24.06 -2.86
N HIS A 46 -9.18 -23.56 -3.05
CA HIS A 46 -8.20 -24.10 -3.99
C HIS A 46 -6.95 -24.57 -3.22
N PRO A 47 -6.74 -25.89 -3.07
CA PRO A 47 -5.68 -26.42 -2.19
C PRO A 47 -4.27 -26.25 -2.76
N GLN A 48 -4.15 -26.15 -4.09
CA GLN A 48 -2.87 -25.95 -4.76
C GLN A 48 -2.65 -24.46 -5.02
N PRO A 49 -1.54 -23.87 -4.55
CA PRO A 49 -1.22 -22.50 -4.87
C PRO A 49 -0.78 -22.38 -6.33
N ILE A 50 -1.13 -21.26 -6.95
CA ILE A 50 -0.55 -20.89 -8.25
C ILE A 50 0.84 -20.36 -7.96
N THR A 51 1.86 -20.95 -8.58
CA THR A 51 3.26 -20.59 -8.34
C THR A 51 3.98 -20.24 -9.63
N GLY A 52 4.97 -19.37 -9.54
CA GLY A 52 5.83 -19.03 -10.67
C GLY A 52 6.92 -18.02 -10.32
N GLY A 53 7.81 -17.77 -11.26
CA GLY A 53 8.88 -16.78 -11.11
C GLY A 53 8.44 -15.36 -11.43
N ARG A 54 9.43 -14.50 -11.74
CA ARG A 54 9.22 -13.11 -12.12
C ARG A 54 8.24 -12.92 -13.28
N GLU A 55 8.45 -13.63 -14.39
CA GLU A 55 7.62 -13.50 -15.60
C GLU A 55 6.14 -13.82 -15.33
N PHE A 56 5.90 -14.84 -14.49
CA PHE A 56 4.56 -15.19 -14.04
C PHE A 56 3.93 -14.04 -13.25
N PHE A 57 4.65 -13.50 -12.27
CA PHE A 57 4.13 -12.45 -11.42
C PHE A 57 3.88 -11.14 -12.20
N GLU A 58 4.79 -10.78 -13.11
CA GLU A 58 4.61 -9.63 -14.01
C GLU A 58 3.38 -9.78 -14.90
N SER A 59 3.22 -10.98 -15.49
CA SER A 59 2.05 -11.29 -16.31
C SER A 59 0.76 -11.26 -15.48
N LEU A 60 0.79 -11.75 -14.24
CA LEU A 60 -0.34 -11.73 -13.32
C LEU A 60 -0.79 -10.30 -13.03
N VAL A 61 0.12 -9.43 -12.57
CA VAL A 61 -0.23 -8.05 -12.22
C VAL A 61 -0.74 -7.27 -13.44
N ARG A 62 -0.09 -7.44 -14.60
CA ARG A 62 -0.53 -6.82 -15.86
C ARG A 62 -1.94 -7.27 -16.26
N GLN A 63 -2.19 -8.58 -16.19
CA GLN A 63 -3.47 -9.14 -16.62
C GLN A 63 -4.61 -8.83 -15.65
N VAL A 64 -4.34 -8.81 -14.33
CA VAL A 64 -5.31 -8.35 -13.32
C VAL A 64 -5.71 -6.92 -13.61
N SER A 65 -4.76 -6.00 -13.79
CA SER A 65 -5.11 -4.60 -14.08
C SER A 65 -5.92 -4.43 -15.36
N ARG A 66 -5.52 -5.10 -16.45
CA ARG A 66 -6.26 -5.06 -17.73
C ARG A 66 -7.68 -5.60 -17.59
N TYR A 67 -7.82 -6.75 -16.92
CA TYR A 67 -9.11 -7.39 -16.70
C TYR A 67 -10.04 -6.50 -15.89
N VAL A 68 -9.55 -5.91 -14.80
CA VAL A 68 -10.31 -4.98 -13.95
C VAL A 68 -10.76 -3.75 -14.72
N GLN A 69 -9.88 -3.16 -15.52
CA GLN A 69 -10.23 -2.01 -16.36
C GLN A 69 -11.36 -2.37 -17.34
N GLY A 70 -11.32 -3.55 -17.96
CA GLY A 70 -12.41 -4.02 -18.83
C GLY A 70 -13.70 -4.30 -18.06
N PHE A 71 -13.60 -5.04 -16.95
CA PHE A 71 -14.73 -5.46 -16.13
C PHE A 71 -15.47 -4.28 -15.50
N LEU A 72 -14.75 -3.33 -14.88
CA LEU A 72 -15.35 -2.13 -14.26
C LEU A 72 -15.86 -1.11 -15.30
N SER A 73 -15.23 -1.04 -16.48
CA SER A 73 -15.65 -0.09 -17.52
C SER A 73 -16.78 -0.62 -18.41
N GLY A 74 -17.21 -1.88 -18.24
CA GLY A 74 -18.13 -2.55 -19.17
C GLY A 74 -17.56 -2.70 -20.60
N LEU A 75 -16.24 -2.56 -20.73
CA LEU A 75 -15.52 -2.58 -22.00
C LEU A 75 -15.05 -3.98 -22.31
N SER A 76 -15.39 -4.50 -23.49
CA SER A 76 -14.78 -5.72 -23.98
C SER A 76 -13.31 -5.45 -24.31
N ALA A 77 -12.39 -6.24 -23.74
CA ALA A 77 -10.98 -6.16 -24.08
C ALA A 77 -10.77 -6.36 -25.59
N PRO A 78 -9.92 -5.55 -26.26
CA PRO A 78 -9.66 -5.72 -27.69
C PRO A 78 -9.06 -7.09 -28.01
N GLU A 79 -9.53 -7.71 -29.09
CA GLU A 79 -9.09 -9.04 -29.54
C GLU A 79 -7.59 -9.11 -29.86
N SER A 80 -6.98 -7.98 -30.23
CA SER A 80 -5.53 -7.85 -30.46
C SER A 80 -4.69 -8.15 -29.21
N PHE A 81 -5.24 -7.97 -28.00
CA PHE A 81 -4.55 -8.36 -26.76
C PHE A 81 -4.65 -9.86 -26.46
N ARG A 82 -5.63 -10.58 -27.02
CA ARG A 82 -5.74 -12.04 -26.89
C ARG A 82 -4.73 -12.80 -27.74
N GLN A 83 -4.13 -12.15 -28.74
CA GLN A 83 -3.12 -12.75 -29.63
C GLN A 83 -1.69 -12.68 -29.09
N GLN A 84 -1.41 -11.86 -28.05
CA GLN A 84 -0.17 -12.00 -27.30
C GLN A 84 -0.32 -13.21 -26.37
N SER A 85 0.52 -14.23 -26.58
CA SER A 85 0.62 -15.38 -25.69
C SER A 85 1.17 -14.95 -24.33
N GLU A 86 0.30 -14.41 -23.48
CA GLU A 86 0.66 -14.05 -22.11
C GLU A 86 0.69 -15.31 -21.23
N LEU A 87 1.63 -15.32 -20.29
CA LEU A 87 1.82 -16.45 -19.39
C LEU A 87 0.61 -16.63 -18.47
N VAL A 88 -0.07 -15.53 -18.14
CA VAL A 88 -1.29 -15.49 -17.35
C VAL A 88 -2.42 -14.86 -18.15
N ALA A 89 -3.56 -15.52 -18.18
CA ALA A 89 -4.79 -15.03 -18.80
C ALA A 89 -5.92 -14.99 -17.78
N LEU A 90 -6.78 -13.97 -17.86
CA LEU A 90 -7.94 -13.82 -16.99
C LEU A 90 -9.17 -13.49 -17.86
N HIS A 91 -10.23 -14.29 -17.73
CA HIS A 91 -11.43 -14.19 -18.57
C HIS A 91 -12.72 -14.40 -17.75
N PRO A 92 -13.83 -13.73 -18.11
CA PRO A 92 -15.10 -14.00 -17.47
C PRO A 92 -15.65 -15.35 -17.95
N ILE A 93 -16.22 -16.14 -17.04
CA ILE A 93 -17.00 -17.35 -17.34
C ILE A 93 -18.49 -17.03 -17.16
N ALA A 94 -19.38 -17.90 -17.64
CA ALA A 94 -20.80 -17.83 -17.32
C ALA A 94 -21.03 -17.75 -15.80
N GLY A 95 -21.92 -16.85 -15.37
CA GLY A 95 -22.16 -16.51 -13.96
C GLY A 95 -21.23 -15.42 -13.44
N GLU A 96 -21.11 -15.31 -12.11
CA GLU A 96 -20.21 -14.39 -11.40
C GLU A 96 -18.83 -15.03 -11.14
N LEU A 97 -18.32 -15.74 -12.14
CA LEU A 97 -17.05 -16.49 -12.06
C LEU A 97 -16.02 -15.95 -13.06
N HIS A 98 -14.76 -16.03 -12.66
CA HIS A 98 -13.62 -15.52 -13.42
C HIS A 98 -12.55 -16.61 -13.52
N GLN A 99 -12.15 -16.97 -14.74
CA GLN A 99 -11.12 -17.98 -14.96
C GLN A 99 -9.73 -17.34 -15.00
N LEU A 100 -8.88 -17.70 -14.05
CA LEU A 100 -7.45 -17.44 -14.08
C LEU A 100 -6.74 -18.66 -14.67
N THR A 101 -6.05 -18.46 -15.79
CA THR A 101 -5.31 -19.51 -16.51
C THR A 101 -3.83 -19.15 -16.53
N VAL A 102 -2.98 -20.11 -16.17
CA VAL A 102 -1.52 -19.96 -16.20
C VAL A 102 -0.95 -20.98 -17.17
N HIS A 103 -0.31 -20.48 -18.22
CA HIS A 103 0.39 -21.26 -19.22
C HIS A 103 1.83 -21.49 -18.75
N GLN A 104 2.32 -22.72 -18.89
CA GLN A 104 3.74 -23.00 -18.66
C GLN A 104 4.51 -22.73 -19.96
N PRO A 105 5.69 -22.09 -19.91
CA PRO A 105 6.52 -21.93 -21.09
C PRO A 105 6.94 -23.31 -21.61
N PRO A 106 7.01 -23.52 -22.94
CA PRO A 106 7.49 -24.78 -23.50
C PRO A 106 8.89 -25.09 -22.96
N GLN A 107 9.07 -26.27 -22.36
CA GLN A 107 10.40 -26.72 -22.00
C GLN A 107 11.15 -27.07 -23.29
N GLU A 108 12.30 -26.44 -23.54
CA GLU A 108 13.22 -26.82 -24.61
C GLU A 108 13.89 -28.16 -24.25
N HIS A 109 13.14 -29.26 -24.30
CA HIS A 109 13.71 -30.59 -24.27
C HIS A 109 14.13 -30.98 -25.68
N SER A 110 15.44 -31.08 -25.86
CA SER A 110 16.08 -31.63 -27.06
C SER A 110 15.70 -33.10 -27.23
N SER A 111 14.82 -33.40 -28.20
CA SER A 111 14.89 -34.53 -29.15
C SER A 111 13.50 -34.95 -29.65
N ASP A 112 13.24 -34.72 -30.95
CA ASP A 112 12.41 -35.48 -31.92
C ASP A 112 11.03 -36.08 -31.56
N GLU A 113 10.41 -35.74 -30.43
CA GLU A 113 9.02 -36.10 -30.17
C GLU A 113 8.17 -34.83 -29.99
N SER A 114 7.08 -34.72 -30.76
CA SER A 114 6.17 -33.56 -30.75
C SER A 114 5.81 -33.20 -29.31
N PRO A 115 6.24 -32.05 -28.75
CA PRO A 115 6.01 -31.77 -27.35
C PRO A 115 4.52 -31.46 -27.15
N LEU A 116 3.78 -32.40 -26.56
CA LEU A 116 2.49 -32.06 -25.95
C LEU A 116 2.81 -31.06 -24.83
N ALA A 117 2.46 -29.79 -25.05
CA ALA A 117 2.60 -28.76 -24.04
C ALA A 117 1.86 -29.21 -22.77
N PRO A 118 2.47 -29.06 -21.58
CA PRO A 118 1.81 -29.41 -20.33
C PRO A 118 0.49 -28.63 -20.19
N PRO A 119 -0.56 -29.24 -19.60
CA PRO A 119 -1.85 -28.60 -19.49
C PRO A 119 -1.76 -27.33 -18.63
N PRO A 120 -2.45 -26.24 -19.01
CA PRO A 120 -2.42 -25.00 -18.25
C PRO A 120 -3.12 -25.18 -16.89
N VAL A 121 -2.61 -24.49 -15.87
CA VAL A 121 -3.26 -24.44 -14.55
C VAL A 121 -4.44 -23.49 -14.64
N GLN A 122 -5.65 -23.97 -14.30
CA GLN A 122 -6.87 -23.17 -14.34
C GLN A 122 -7.52 -23.10 -12.97
N VAL A 123 -7.87 -21.88 -12.55
CA VAL A 123 -8.52 -21.60 -11.27
C VAL A 123 -9.74 -20.72 -11.53
N ASN A 124 -10.91 -21.19 -11.11
CA ASN A 124 -12.14 -20.41 -11.17
C ASN A 124 -12.28 -19.62 -9.86
N LEU A 125 -12.31 -18.29 -10.00
CA LEU A 125 -12.43 -17.34 -8.92
C LEU A 125 -13.86 -16.82 -8.85
N THR A 126 -14.40 -16.68 -7.64
CA THR A 126 -15.60 -15.86 -7.41
C THR A 126 -15.28 -14.38 -7.54
N THR A 127 -16.29 -13.53 -7.73
CA THR A 127 -16.11 -12.07 -7.72
C THR A 127 -15.41 -11.59 -6.45
N VAL A 128 -15.73 -12.15 -5.28
CA VAL A 128 -15.09 -11.79 -4.01
C VAL A 128 -13.60 -12.17 -4.00
N GLN A 129 -13.26 -13.36 -4.49
CA GLN A 129 -11.86 -13.80 -4.62
C GLN A 129 -11.07 -12.93 -5.61
N LEU A 130 -11.71 -12.52 -6.71
CA LEU A 130 -11.11 -11.58 -7.65
C LEU A 130 -10.85 -10.23 -6.97
N PHE A 131 -11.80 -9.68 -6.21
CA PHE A 131 -11.59 -8.43 -5.48
C PHE A 131 -10.43 -8.51 -4.48
N ASP A 132 -10.31 -9.61 -3.74
CA ASP A 132 -9.19 -9.83 -2.84
C ASP A 132 -7.85 -9.97 -3.59
N LEU A 133 -7.84 -10.53 -4.81
CA LEU A 133 -6.65 -10.55 -5.67
C LEU A 133 -6.24 -9.15 -6.13
N ILE A 134 -7.21 -8.32 -6.51
CA ILE A 134 -6.97 -6.94 -6.94
C ILE A 134 -6.35 -6.14 -5.78
N GLU A 135 -6.96 -6.23 -4.59
CA GLU A 135 -6.46 -5.58 -3.39
C GLU A 135 -5.05 -6.06 -3.02
N ALA A 136 -4.75 -7.35 -3.15
CA ALA A 136 -3.40 -7.88 -2.92
C ALA A 136 -2.37 -7.29 -3.90
N VAL A 137 -2.75 -7.14 -5.18
CA VAL A 137 -1.91 -6.52 -6.21
C VAL A 137 -1.72 -5.03 -5.94
N ASP A 138 -2.77 -4.32 -5.52
CA ASP A 138 -2.68 -2.89 -5.18
C ASP A 138 -1.79 -2.65 -3.95
N GLN A 139 -1.86 -3.51 -2.92
CA GLN A 139 -0.96 -3.47 -1.78
C GLN A 139 0.50 -3.73 -2.18
N PHE A 140 0.74 -4.64 -3.13
CA PHE A 140 2.07 -4.85 -3.70
C PHE A 140 2.57 -3.61 -4.44
N LEU A 141 1.75 -2.98 -5.29
CA LEU A 141 2.14 -1.77 -6.02
C LEU A 141 2.41 -0.58 -5.09
N ALA A 142 1.77 -0.55 -3.92
CA ALA A 142 2.04 0.43 -2.86
C ALA A 142 3.33 0.13 -2.06
N ASP A 143 3.88 -1.09 -2.14
CA ASP A 143 5.10 -1.47 -1.43
C ASP A 143 6.37 -1.11 -2.21
N SER A 144 6.85 0.12 -1.98
CA SER A 144 8.10 0.63 -2.57
C SER A 144 9.37 -0.19 -2.28
N GLN A 145 9.34 -1.13 -1.33
CA GLN A 145 10.47 -1.98 -0.95
C GLN A 145 10.44 -3.35 -1.61
N THR A 146 9.41 -3.66 -2.40
CA THR A 146 9.24 -4.97 -3.04
C THR A 146 9.21 -4.80 -4.55
N LEU A 147 10.27 -5.24 -5.21
CA LEU A 147 10.51 -5.11 -6.65
C LEU A 147 10.38 -3.67 -7.15
N PRO A 148 11.18 -2.71 -6.61
CA PRO A 148 11.09 -1.30 -7.01
C PRO A 148 11.39 -1.06 -8.50
N GLU A 149 12.18 -1.93 -9.12
CA GLU A 149 12.48 -1.90 -10.56
C GLU A 149 11.29 -2.36 -11.43
N LEU A 150 10.25 -2.94 -10.83
CA LEU A 150 9.08 -3.44 -11.53
C LEU A 150 8.13 -2.30 -11.91
N SER A 151 8.51 -1.53 -12.93
CA SER A 151 7.66 -0.49 -13.52
C SER A 151 6.63 -1.10 -14.47
N ILE A 152 5.49 -1.51 -13.94
CA ILE A 152 4.37 -2.00 -14.75
C ILE A 152 3.65 -0.81 -15.37
N GLN A 153 3.77 -0.63 -16.69
CA GLN A 153 3.05 0.43 -17.40
C GLN A 153 1.56 0.08 -17.52
N LEU A 154 0.78 0.53 -16.54
CA LEU A 154 -0.69 0.43 -16.55
C LEU A 154 -1.25 1.51 -17.48
N GLN A 155 -1.50 1.16 -18.74
CA GLN A 155 -2.04 2.10 -19.72
C GLN A 155 -3.57 2.15 -19.63
N PRO A 156 -4.20 3.34 -19.52
CA PRO A 156 -5.65 3.45 -19.45
C PRO A 156 -6.31 3.07 -20.78
N LEU A 157 -7.43 2.34 -20.73
CA LEU A 157 -8.21 1.97 -21.91
C LEU A 157 -8.82 3.21 -22.59
N SER A 158 -8.73 3.28 -23.92
CA SER A 158 -9.27 4.41 -24.67
C SER A 158 -10.81 4.43 -24.66
N LYS A 159 -11.41 5.62 -24.53
CA LYS A 159 -12.87 5.81 -24.59
C LYS A 159 -13.51 5.36 -25.92
N ARG A 160 -12.71 5.13 -26.96
CA ARG A 160 -13.17 4.68 -28.28
C ARG A 160 -13.81 3.28 -28.25
N TYR A 161 -13.55 2.51 -27.19
CA TYR A 161 -14.05 1.14 -27.04
C TYR A 161 -15.39 1.07 -26.29
N LEU A 162 -15.90 2.19 -25.76
CA LEU A 162 -17.23 2.26 -25.14
C LEU A 162 -18.28 1.94 -26.20
N LYS A 163 -18.95 0.78 -26.09
CA LYS A 163 -20.20 0.55 -26.80
C LYS A 163 -21.15 1.67 -26.41
N PRO A 164 -21.63 2.52 -27.34
CA PRO A 164 -22.59 3.55 -26.99
C PRO A 164 -23.85 2.87 -26.45
N GLU A 165 -24.19 3.14 -25.20
CA GLU A 165 -25.36 2.56 -24.52
C GLU A 165 -26.69 2.99 -25.16
N GLN A 166 -26.68 4.03 -26.01
CA GLN A 166 -27.87 4.58 -26.63
C GLN A 166 -27.77 4.65 -28.16
N PRO A 167 -28.85 4.30 -28.88
CA PRO A 167 -28.90 4.45 -30.33
C PRO A 167 -28.70 5.92 -30.71
N ILE A 168 -27.92 6.16 -31.77
CA ILE A 168 -27.54 7.50 -32.27
C ILE A 168 -28.76 8.43 -32.40
N VAL A 169 -29.94 7.87 -32.70
CA VAL A 169 -31.20 8.59 -32.85
C VAL A 169 -31.65 9.29 -31.55
N GLN A 170 -31.37 8.72 -30.37
CA GLN A 170 -31.79 9.28 -29.08
C GLN A 170 -30.84 10.38 -28.58
N ARG A 171 -29.60 10.39 -29.07
CA ARG A 171 -28.57 11.38 -28.71
C ARG A 171 -28.71 12.73 -29.45
N ALA A 172 -29.59 12.79 -30.44
CA ALA A 172 -29.83 13.99 -31.26
C ALA A 172 -30.84 14.98 -30.66
N VAL A 173 -31.59 14.60 -29.61
CA VAL A 173 -32.64 15.44 -29.01
C VAL A 173 -32.10 16.80 -28.51
N PRO A 174 -30.96 16.89 -27.79
CA PRO A 174 -30.43 18.18 -27.33
C PRO A 174 -29.87 19.03 -28.48
N ALA A 175 -29.28 18.39 -29.50
CA ALA A 175 -28.69 19.08 -30.63
C ALA A 175 -29.75 19.72 -31.55
N ALA A 176 -30.90 19.06 -31.73
CA ALA A 176 -32.02 19.60 -32.50
C ALA A 176 -32.64 20.84 -31.85
N ILE A 177 -32.69 20.90 -30.51
CA ILE A 177 -33.18 22.06 -29.76
C ILE A 177 -32.21 23.26 -29.89
N GLY A 178 -30.90 23.02 -29.87
CA GLY A 178 -29.90 24.08 -30.01
C GLY A 178 -29.91 24.75 -31.39
N ILE A 179 -29.99 23.96 -32.47
CA ILE A 179 -29.97 24.48 -33.85
C ILE A 179 -31.25 25.28 -34.16
N SER A 180 -32.40 24.84 -33.67
CA SER A 180 -33.68 25.53 -33.90
C SER A 180 -33.77 26.87 -33.16
N SER A 181 -33.28 26.95 -31.93
CA SER A 181 -33.25 28.22 -31.17
C SER A 181 -32.34 29.27 -31.82
N LEU A 182 -31.15 28.88 -32.30
CA LEU A 182 -30.23 29.81 -32.97
C LEU A 182 -30.80 30.36 -34.28
N ALA A 183 -31.46 29.53 -35.09
CA ALA A 183 -32.09 29.97 -36.33
C ALA A 183 -33.23 30.98 -36.09
N LEU A 184 -34.07 30.75 -35.08
CA LEU A 184 -35.14 31.68 -34.71
C LEU A 184 -34.60 33.02 -34.20
N THR A 185 -33.52 32.99 -33.41
CA THR A 185 -32.90 34.22 -32.87
C THR A 185 -32.23 35.03 -33.98
N ALA A 186 -31.57 34.38 -34.93
CA ALA A 186 -30.95 35.03 -36.09
C ALA A 186 -32.01 35.72 -36.98
N LEU A 187 -33.15 35.06 -37.22
CA LEU A 187 -34.27 35.66 -37.97
C LEU A 187 -34.88 36.86 -37.22
N ALA A 188 -35.03 36.78 -35.89
CA ALA A 188 -35.52 37.89 -35.09
C ALA A 188 -34.56 39.09 -35.10
N LEU A 189 -33.24 38.85 -34.98
CA LEU A 189 -32.22 39.91 -35.05
C LEU A 189 -32.09 40.51 -36.46
N PHE A 190 -32.34 39.75 -37.53
CA PHE A 190 -32.36 40.28 -38.89
C PHE A 190 -33.56 41.20 -39.15
N ALA A 191 -34.68 41.00 -38.45
CA ALA A 191 -35.87 41.83 -38.56
C ALA A 191 -35.80 43.12 -37.71
N LEU A 192 -34.81 43.25 -36.82
CA LEU A 192 -34.63 44.46 -36.04
C LEU A 192 -33.89 45.51 -36.89
N PRO A 193 -34.41 46.75 -36.98
CA PRO A 193 -33.74 47.83 -37.67
C PRO A 193 -32.38 48.09 -37.00
N ILE A 194 -31.33 48.16 -37.82
CA ILE A 194 -29.96 48.42 -37.34
C ILE A 194 -29.98 49.77 -36.59
N PRO A 195 -29.61 49.81 -35.30
CA PRO A 195 -29.62 51.04 -34.52
C PRO A 195 -28.57 52.01 -35.05
N ASP A 196 -28.96 53.28 -35.20
CA ASP A 196 -28.06 54.34 -35.64
C ASP A 196 -26.95 54.56 -34.61
N ILE A 197 -25.70 54.26 -35.02
CA ILE A 197 -24.50 54.51 -34.22
C ILE A 197 -24.23 56.02 -34.26
N LYS A 198 -24.73 56.75 -33.25
CA LYS A 198 -24.29 58.12 -33.02
C LYS A 198 -22.84 58.08 -32.55
N ARG A 199 -21.93 58.57 -33.40
CA ARG A 199 -20.54 58.83 -33.04
C ARG A 199 -20.53 59.74 -31.80
N PRO A 200 -19.86 59.35 -30.70
CA PRO A 200 -19.66 60.25 -29.56
C PRO A 200 -19.08 61.58 -30.06
N GLU A 201 -19.67 62.70 -29.65
CA GLU A 201 -19.13 64.02 -29.94
C GLU A 201 -17.68 64.11 -29.43
N ASP A 202 -16.78 64.59 -30.29
CA ASP A 202 -15.40 64.82 -29.93
C ASP A 202 -15.32 65.78 -28.72
N PRO A 203 -14.53 65.45 -27.69
CA PRO A 203 -14.39 66.30 -26.52
C PRO A 203 -13.91 67.69 -26.93
N LYS A 204 -14.69 68.73 -26.62
CA LYS A 204 -14.21 70.11 -26.70
C LYS A 204 -12.99 70.28 -25.81
N LEU A 205 -11.88 70.65 -26.42
CA LEU A 205 -10.68 71.14 -25.74
C LEU A 205 -11.04 72.29 -24.80
N GLN A 206 -10.89 72.07 -23.50
CA GLN A 206 -11.01 73.10 -22.47
C GLN A 206 -9.64 73.28 -21.79
N PRO A 207 -9.20 74.53 -21.51
CA PRO A 207 -7.83 74.83 -21.10
C PRO A 207 -7.47 74.34 -19.70
N GLN A 208 -6.19 74.05 -19.53
CA GLN A 208 -5.52 73.62 -18.30
C GLN A 208 -5.77 74.56 -17.10
N THR A 209 -6.09 73.96 -15.94
CA THR A 209 -5.68 74.50 -14.63
C THR A 209 -5.22 73.36 -13.72
N GLN A 210 -3.90 73.33 -13.54
CA GLN A 210 -3.13 73.11 -12.31
C GLN A 210 -3.47 71.90 -11.42
N SER A 211 -2.50 70.98 -11.43
CA SER A 211 -2.32 69.86 -10.49
C SER A 211 -2.10 70.34 -9.06
N SER A 212 -2.82 69.74 -8.12
CA SER A 212 -2.43 69.65 -6.71
C SER A 212 -2.39 68.18 -6.29
N THR A 213 -1.26 67.86 -5.68
CA THR A 213 -0.66 66.57 -5.36
C THR A 213 -1.32 65.87 -4.17
N VAL A 214 -1.60 64.56 -4.26
CA VAL A 214 -1.99 63.65 -3.15
C VAL A 214 -1.41 62.24 -3.45
N PRO A 215 -0.92 61.47 -2.45
CA PRO A 215 0.35 60.75 -2.57
C PRO A 215 0.28 59.30 -3.05
N THR A 216 1.43 58.89 -3.58
CA THR A 216 1.89 57.53 -3.93
C THR A 216 2.09 56.65 -2.69
N PRO A 217 1.68 55.38 -2.68
CA PRO A 217 2.40 54.34 -1.96
C PRO A 217 3.44 53.72 -2.88
N THR A 218 4.69 54.07 -2.59
CA THR A 218 5.90 53.45 -3.10
C THR A 218 6.07 52.12 -2.39
N ASN A 219 5.97 51.00 -3.10
CA ASN A 219 6.53 49.73 -2.63
C ASN A 219 7.77 49.41 -3.47
N THR A 220 8.91 49.78 -2.91
CA THR A 220 10.24 49.38 -3.36
C THR A 220 10.55 48.01 -2.72
N PRO A 221 11.11 47.04 -3.47
CA PRO A 221 11.55 45.78 -2.92
C PRO A 221 12.88 45.95 -2.16
N PRO A 222 13.06 45.34 -0.96
CA PRO A 222 14.36 45.32 -0.33
C PRO A 222 15.25 44.25 -0.98
N GLN A 223 16.40 44.73 -1.44
CA GLN A 223 17.55 43.94 -1.87
C GLN A 223 18.51 43.76 -0.69
N GLY A 224 19.05 42.55 -0.53
CA GLY A 224 20.15 42.22 0.39
C GLY A 224 19.79 40.99 1.23
N SER A 225 20.31 39.79 0.94
CA SER A 225 21.73 39.46 1.11
C SER A 225 22.13 38.22 0.31
N SER A 226 23.40 38.17 -0.08
CA SER A 226 24.04 37.10 -0.86
C SER A 226 23.94 35.70 -0.23
N PRO A 227 23.96 34.63 -1.06
CA PRO A 227 24.05 33.25 -0.60
C PRO A 227 25.46 32.92 -0.10
N GLN A 228 25.58 32.57 1.18
CA GLN A 228 26.75 31.85 1.67
C GLN A 228 26.68 30.40 1.23
N THR A 229 27.79 29.95 0.65
CA THR A 229 28.09 28.56 0.33
C THR A 229 28.17 27.75 1.62
N THR A 230 27.14 26.97 1.94
CA THR A 230 27.20 25.97 3.00
C THR A 230 27.39 24.60 2.38
N VAL A 231 28.59 24.08 2.60
CA VAL A 231 29.07 22.73 2.31
C VAL A 231 28.09 21.68 2.88
N PRO A 232 27.87 20.51 2.24
CA PRO A 232 27.07 19.44 2.85
C PRO A 232 27.78 18.93 4.10
N GLN A 233 27.20 19.19 5.28
CA GLN A 233 27.63 18.55 6.51
C GLN A 233 27.01 17.13 6.54
N PRO A 234 27.82 16.06 6.64
CA PRO A 234 27.30 14.70 6.79
C PRO A 234 26.55 14.56 8.13
N LEU A 235 25.41 13.86 8.08
CA LEU A 235 24.63 13.48 9.26
C LEU A 235 25.54 12.75 10.27
N PRO A 236 25.47 13.06 11.58
CA PRO A 236 26.09 12.22 12.59
C PRO A 236 25.41 10.84 12.61
N PRO A 237 26.18 9.75 12.73
CA PRO A 237 25.65 8.40 12.81
C PRO A 237 25.18 8.16 14.24
N ASN A 238 23.88 8.19 14.48
CA ASN A 238 23.29 7.57 15.66
C ASN A 238 21.83 7.23 15.37
N LEU A 239 21.60 5.95 15.04
CA LEU A 239 20.31 5.30 15.21
C LEU A 239 20.01 5.23 16.72
N SER A 240 19.55 6.32 17.30
CA SER A 240 18.94 6.26 18.62
C SER A 240 17.55 5.65 18.46
N SER A 241 17.32 4.54 19.16
CA SER A 241 15.99 4.08 19.54
C SER A 241 15.12 5.28 19.93
N PRO A 242 13.80 5.27 19.64
CA PRO A 242 12.90 6.34 20.08
C PRO A 242 13.13 6.62 21.58
N PRO A 243 13.13 7.90 22.01
CA PRO A 243 13.47 8.26 23.38
C PRO A 243 12.59 7.46 24.36
N PRO A 244 13.18 6.79 25.36
CA PRO A 244 12.38 6.00 26.28
C PRO A 244 11.49 6.90 27.12
N ILE A 245 10.27 6.43 27.40
CA ILE A 245 9.42 7.09 28.42
C ILE A 245 10.11 6.88 29.77
N THR A 246 10.51 7.98 30.42
CA THR A 246 11.31 7.97 31.66
C THR A 246 10.54 8.43 32.89
N ASN A 247 9.33 8.95 32.73
CA ASN A 247 8.50 9.42 33.84
C ASN A 247 7.97 8.22 34.66
N PRO A 248 8.28 8.11 35.96
CA PRO A 248 7.91 6.95 36.77
C PRO A 248 6.39 6.83 36.99
N GLN A 249 5.64 7.93 37.01
CA GLN A 249 4.17 7.86 37.10
C GLN A 249 3.57 7.39 35.77
N GLU A 250 4.02 7.93 34.63
CA GLU A 250 3.56 7.48 33.31
C GLU A 250 3.88 6.00 33.05
N LEU A 251 5.03 5.50 33.51
CA LEU A 251 5.36 4.08 33.40
C LEU A 251 4.45 3.19 34.24
N GLN A 252 4.01 3.64 35.43
CA GLN A 252 3.07 2.89 36.26
C GLN A 252 1.66 2.88 35.65
N ASP A 253 1.21 4.02 35.11
CA ASP A 253 -0.08 4.12 34.43
C ASP A 253 -0.13 3.24 33.18
N LEU A 254 0.93 3.27 32.36
CA LEU A 254 1.06 2.41 31.18
C LEU A 254 1.15 0.93 31.55
N LYS A 255 1.83 0.59 32.64
CA LYS A 255 1.87 -0.78 33.17
C LYS A 255 0.49 -1.26 33.60
N ALA A 256 -0.26 -0.43 34.32
CA ALA A 256 -1.62 -0.76 34.77
C ALA A 256 -2.54 -0.98 33.56
N GLN A 257 -2.54 -0.06 32.59
CA GLN A 257 -3.32 -0.18 31.36
C GLN A 257 -2.97 -1.42 30.54
N LEU A 258 -1.68 -1.71 30.38
CA LEU A 258 -1.22 -2.90 29.69
C LEU A 258 -1.69 -4.17 30.41
N SER A 259 -1.60 -4.20 31.74
CA SER A 259 -2.02 -5.35 32.54
C SER A 259 -3.53 -5.63 32.41
N GLU A 260 -4.38 -4.60 32.52
CA GLU A 260 -5.83 -4.77 32.35
C GLU A 260 -6.20 -5.26 30.95
N LYS A 261 -5.56 -4.67 29.93
CA LYS A 261 -5.80 -5.04 28.52
C LYS A 261 -5.42 -6.49 28.25
N LEU A 262 -4.31 -6.95 28.83
CA LEU A 262 -3.86 -8.33 28.71
C LEU A 262 -4.73 -9.29 29.52
N ILE A 263 -5.08 -8.96 30.78
CA ILE A 263 -5.96 -9.79 31.61
C ILE A 263 -7.32 -9.99 30.93
N LYS A 264 -7.88 -8.94 30.33
CA LYS A 264 -9.17 -9.01 29.63
C LYS A 264 -9.12 -9.87 28.36
N ALA A 265 -7.99 -9.86 27.64
CA ALA A 265 -7.81 -10.60 26.41
C ALA A 265 -7.26 -12.03 26.64
N TRP A 266 -6.73 -12.31 27.82
CA TRP A 266 -6.10 -13.57 28.15
C TRP A 266 -7.13 -14.60 28.59
N ILE A 267 -7.27 -15.65 27.80
CA ILE A 267 -8.03 -16.85 28.15
C ILE A 267 -7.00 -17.96 28.36
N PRO A 268 -6.77 -18.43 29.60
CA PRO A 268 -5.81 -19.50 29.87
C PRO A 268 -6.11 -20.72 29.00
N THR A 269 -5.17 -21.07 28.13
CA THR A 269 -5.28 -22.25 27.26
C THR A 269 -4.37 -23.35 27.81
N ALA A 270 -4.88 -24.59 27.88
CA ALA A 270 -4.14 -25.76 28.39
C ALA A 270 -2.91 -26.16 27.54
N SER A 271 -2.57 -25.35 26.53
CA SER A 271 -1.43 -25.54 25.64
C SER A 271 -0.14 -24.87 26.15
N VAL A 272 -0.24 -23.97 27.13
CA VAL A 272 0.94 -23.34 27.76
C VAL A 272 1.52 -24.28 28.80
N LYS A 273 2.66 -24.90 28.50
CA LYS A 273 3.34 -25.87 29.39
C LYS A 273 4.50 -25.23 30.16
N THR A 274 5.02 -24.12 29.66
CA THR A 274 6.15 -23.37 30.21
C THR A 274 5.81 -21.88 30.24
N PRO A 275 6.34 -21.09 31.20
CA PRO A 275 6.13 -19.65 31.22
C PRO A 275 6.56 -19.00 29.91
N LEU A 276 5.70 -18.15 29.33
CA LEU A 276 5.99 -17.44 28.10
C LEU A 276 6.43 -16.01 28.41
N ILE A 277 7.71 -15.69 28.20
CA ILE A 277 8.27 -14.38 28.52
C ILE A 277 8.37 -13.54 27.24
N TYR A 278 7.73 -12.38 27.25
CA TYR A 278 7.72 -11.43 26.13
C TYR A 278 8.18 -10.05 26.57
N ARG A 279 8.96 -9.39 25.72
CA ARG A 279 9.13 -7.93 25.75
C ARG A 279 8.00 -7.32 24.94
N VAL A 280 7.24 -6.41 25.55
CA VAL A 280 6.15 -5.68 24.91
C VAL A 280 6.50 -4.19 24.90
N SER A 281 6.44 -3.58 23.71
CA SER A 281 6.69 -2.16 23.51
C SER A 281 5.35 -1.45 23.40
N VAL A 282 5.14 -0.48 24.30
CA VAL A 282 3.91 0.30 24.42
C VAL A 282 4.24 1.77 24.21
N ALA A 283 3.40 2.45 23.45
CA ALA A 283 3.54 3.88 23.21
C ALA A 283 2.81 4.72 24.27
N LYS A 284 2.93 6.05 24.20
CA LYS A 284 2.40 6.95 25.24
C LYS A 284 0.87 6.89 25.38
N ASP A 285 0.18 6.54 24.30
CA ASP A 285 -1.27 6.34 24.25
C ASP A 285 -1.74 4.96 24.79
N GLY A 286 -0.83 4.11 25.28
CA GLY A 286 -1.16 2.76 25.75
C GLY A 286 -1.33 1.72 24.63
N ALA A 287 -1.04 2.08 23.36
CA ALA A 287 -1.07 1.15 22.25
C ALA A 287 0.15 0.23 22.25
N ILE A 288 -0.06 -1.06 22.00
CA ILE A 288 1.01 -2.04 21.85
C ILE A 288 1.55 -1.92 20.42
N VAL A 289 2.74 -1.38 20.27
CA VAL A 289 3.37 -1.14 18.95
C VAL A 289 4.25 -2.31 18.49
N GLY A 290 4.64 -3.19 19.42
CA GLY A 290 5.47 -4.34 19.11
C GLY A 290 5.59 -5.29 20.29
N TYR A 291 5.96 -6.53 20.01
CA TYR A 291 6.36 -7.50 21.01
C TYR A 291 7.46 -8.42 20.46
N LYS A 292 8.28 -8.98 21.34
CA LYS A 292 9.34 -9.94 21.02
C LYS A 292 9.40 -11.00 22.10
N SER A 293 9.45 -12.28 21.72
CA SER A 293 9.68 -13.37 22.68
C SER A 293 11.10 -13.29 23.25
N LEU A 294 11.22 -13.49 24.56
CA LEU A 294 12.49 -13.63 25.29
C LEU A 294 12.75 -15.09 25.70
N ASN A 295 11.88 -16.03 25.30
CA ASN A 295 12.07 -17.45 25.56
C ASN A 295 13.22 -18.04 24.73
N PRO A 296 13.97 -19.02 25.27
CA PRO A 296 15.06 -19.69 24.57
C PRO A 296 14.60 -20.65 23.46
N GLU A 297 13.32 -21.06 23.44
CA GLU A 297 12.76 -21.97 22.43
C GLU A 297 12.09 -21.18 21.27
N PRO A 298 12.42 -21.49 19.99
CA PRO A 298 11.96 -20.71 18.86
C PRO A 298 10.52 -21.03 18.39
N GLY A 299 9.63 -20.02 18.47
CA GLY A 299 8.85 -19.62 17.29
C GLY A 299 7.46 -20.22 17.03
N THR A 300 6.88 -21.03 17.91
CA THR A 300 5.51 -21.57 17.71
C THR A 300 4.46 -21.07 18.72
N GLU A 301 4.86 -20.26 19.68
CA GLU A 301 4.05 -19.85 20.84
C GLU A 301 3.24 -18.56 20.59
N THR A 302 3.45 -17.86 19.47
CA THR A 302 2.80 -16.55 19.20
C THR A 302 1.29 -16.66 19.07
N LYS A 303 0.77 -17.79 18.56
CA LYS A 303 -0.68 -18.09 18.51
C LYS A 303 -1.30 -18.43 19.87
N GLN A 304 -0.48 -18.64 20.89
CA GLN A 304 -0.92 -18.99 22.24
C GLN A 304 -0.99 -17.77 23.16
N THR A 305 -0.73 -16.56 22.68
CA THR A 305 -0.84 -15.31 23.46
C THR A 305 -1.81 -14.35 22.78
N PRO A 306 -2.43 -13.39 23.50
CA PRO A 306 -3.33 -12.41 22.91
C PRO A 306 -2.56 -11.24 22.25
N LEU A 307 -1.22 -11.23 22.36
CA LEU A 307 -0.36 -10.17 21.85
C LEU A 307 -0.48 -9.90 20.33
N PRO A 308 -0.64 -10.91 19.44
CA PRO A 308 -0.84 -10.66 18.02
C PRO A 308 -2.13 -9.88 17.72
N ASP A 309 -3.20 -10.16 18.46
CA ASP A 309 -4.50 -9.53 18.26
C ASP A 309 -4.56 -8.12 18.86
N LEU A 310 -3.77 -7.88 19.91
CA LEU A 310 -3.67 -6.58 20.57
C LEU A 310 -2.65 -5.63 19.93
N LEU A 311 -1.89 -6.11 18.94
CA LEU A 311 -0.93 -5.30 18.20
C LEU A 311 -1.66 -4.18 17.45
N TYR A 312 -1.16 -2.96 17.61
CA TYR A 312 -1.71 -1.79 16.95
C TYR A 312 -1.70 -1.97 15.42
N LYS A 313 -2.89 -1.88 14.83
CA LYS A 313 -3.09 -1.87 13.37
C LYS A 313 -3.15 -0.40 12.94
N PRO A 314 -2.20 0.09 12.14
CA PRO A 314 -2.14 1.50 11.78
C PRO A 314 -3.38 1.91 10.96
N VAL A 315 -4.21 2.76 11.57
CA VAL A 315 -5.29 3.49 10.92
C VAL A 315 -4.90 4.97 10.89
N GLY A 316 -4.06 5.35 9.93
CA GLY A 316 -3.57 6.72 9.76
C GLY A 316 -2.09 6.96 10.09
N SER A 317 -1.68 8.24 10.09
CA SER A 317 -0.29 8.70 10.21
C SER A 317 0.19 8.82 11.67
N ARG A 318 0.54 7.70 12.31
CA ARG A 318 1.26 7.72 13.59
C ARG A 318 2.70 8.19 13.39
N GLN A 319 3.24 8.99 14.31
CA GLN A 319 4.62 9.49 14.20
C GLN A 319 5.63 8.34 14.34
N ILE A 320 6.60 8.29 13.41
CA ILE A 320 7.59 7.21 13.26
C ILE A 320 8.60 7.18 14.42
N ASN A 321 8.66 8.24 15.25
CA ASN A 321 9.60 8.42 16.37
C ASN A 321 8.89 8.73 17.71
N GLU A 322 7.78 8.06 17.99
CA GLU A 322 7.09 8.24 19.28
C GLU A 322 7.87 7.58 20.44
N PRO A 323 7.94 8.20 21.63
CA PRO A 323 8.54 7.59 22.82
C PRO A 323 7.88 6.25 23.17
N LEU A 324 8.70 5.22 23.42
CA LEU A 324 8.22 3.88 23.76
C LEU A 324 8.63 3.48 25.18
N ALA A 325 7.71 2.86 25.90
CA ALA A 325 7.96 2.13 27.14
C ALA A 325 8.09 0.63 26.82
N ASN A 326 9.04 -0.05 27.46
CA ASN A 326 9.20 -1.49 27.33
C ASN A 326 8.80 -2.18 28.64
N PHE A 327 7.97 -3.20 28.53
CA PHE A 327 7.53 -4.04 29.64
C PHE A 327 7.89 -5.48 29.36
N GLN A 328 8.22 -6.22 30.41
CA GLN A 328 8.32 -7.68 30.35
C GLN A 328 6.98 -8.26 30.82
N VAL A 329 6.39 -9.10 29.98
CA VAL A 329 5.13 -9.78 30.24
C VAL A 329 5.42 -11.28 30.30
N THR A 330 5.03 -11.92 31.40
CA THR A 330 5.15 -13.36 31.60
C THR A 330 3.74 -13.97 31.64
N PHE A 331 3.44 -14.89 30.71
CA PHE A 331 2.23 -15.70 30.73
C PHE A 331 2.55 -17.05 31.38
N ASN A 332 2.03 -17.28 32.57
CA ASN A 332 2.30 -18.51 33.31
C ASN A 332 1.30 -19.63 32.95
N PRO A 333 1.71 -20.91 33.03
CA PRO A 333 0.85 -22.05 32.72
C PRO A 333 -0.30 -22.25 33.71
N ASP A 334 -0.20 -21.66 34.91
CA ASP A 334 -1.27 -21.62 35.92
C ASP A 334 -2.39 -20.61 35.57
N GLY A 335 -2.23 -19.88 34.45
CA GLY A 335 -3.17 -18.86 33.99
C GLY A 335 -2.87 -17.45 34.52
N ASN A 336 -1.88 -17.30 35.40
CA ASN A 336 -1.49 -16.00 35.93
C ASN A 336 -0.66 -15.19 34.92
N LEU A 337 -0.84 -13.87 34.92
CA LEU A 337 -0.12 -12.95 34.07
C LEU A 337 0.65 -11.94 34.91
N GLU A 338 1.95 -11.81 34.66
CA GLU A 338 2.81 -10.85 35.35
C GLU A 338 3.36 -9.82 34.38
N VAL A 339 3.24 -8.53 34.73
CA VAL A 339 3.84 -7.42 33.98
C VAL A 339 4.87 -6.73 34.87
N SER A 340 6.11 -6.63 34.39
CA SER A 340 7.21 -5.94 35.08
C SER A 340 7.84 -4.88 34.18
N ASN A 341 8.44 -3.86 34.80
CA ASN A 341 9.12 -2.79 34.07
C ASN A 341 10.43 -3.33 33.51
N LEU A 342 10.68 -3.12 32.22
CA LEU A 342 11.94 -3.50 31.61
C LEU A 342 12.75 -2.21 31.33
N PRO A 343 13.84 -1.94 32.07
CA PRO A 343 14.65 -0.75 31.81
C PRO A 343 15.24 -0.81 30.40
N SER A 344 15.25 0.33 29.72
CA SER A 344 15.67 0.46 28.31
C SER A 344 17.14 0.13 28.02
N ASN A 345 17.92 -0.24 29.04
CA ASN A 345 19.37 -0.45 28.97
C ASN A 345 19.82 -1.92 29.09
N THR A 346 18.91 -2.89 29.03
CA THR A 346 19.29 -4.31 29.08
C THR A 346 19.46 -4.88 27.68
N GLU A 347 20.62 -4.64 27.08
CA GLU A 347 21.21 -5.58 26.15
C GLU A 347 21.59 -6.85 26.95
N ALA A 348 21.28 -8.01 26.40
CA ALA A 348 21.31 -9.29 27.09
C ALA A 348 22.67 -9.56 27.77
N SER A 349 22.68 -9.69 29.09
CA SER A 349 23.75 -10.41 29.77
C SER A 349 23.35 -11.89 29.78
N PRO A 350 24.10 -12.80 29.16
CA PRO A 350 23.82 -14.23 29.24
C PRO A 350 23.95 -14.65 30.72
N GLN A 351 22.86 -15.12 31.31
CA GLN A 351 22.92 -15.81 32.60
C GLN A 351 23.77 -17.06 32.41
N THR A 352 24.98 -17.00 32.96
CA THR A 352 25.86 -18.13 33.16
C THR A 352 25.19 -19.12 34.11
N SER A 353 25.11 -20.37 33.69
CA SER A 353 24.63 -21.49 34.49
C SER A 353 25.34 -21.56 35.85
N PRO A 354 24.63 -21.86 36.96
CA PRO A 354 25.30 -22.18 38.21
C PRO A 354 26.01 -23.54 38.06
N LYS A 355 27.34 -23.48 38.01
CA LYS A 355 28.23 -24.63 38.08
C LYS A 355 28.09 -25.27 39.47
N THR A 356 27.53 -26.47 39.51
CA THR A 356 27.55 -27.37 40.68
C THR A 356 28.99 -27.49 41.22
N PRO A 357 29.24 -27.25 42.51
CA PRO A 357 30.54 -27.55 43.10
C PRO A 357 30.69 -29.07 43.23
N ALA A 358 31.76 -29.61 42.67
CA ALA A 358 32.21 -30.95 42.95
C ALA A 358 32.68 -31.01 44.41
N SER A 359 32.06 -31.89 45.22
CA SER A 359 32.63 -32.32 46.49
C SER A 359 33.94 -33.05 46.25
N ASN A 360 34.92 -32.71 47.07
CA ASN A 360 36.11 -33.51 47.31
C ASN A 360 36.02 -34.09 48.73
#